data_AF-A0A661C2L1-F1
#
_entry.id   AF-A0A661C2L1-F1
#
_cell.length_a   1.000
_cell.length_b   1.000
_cell.length_c   1.000
_cell.angle_alpha   90.00
_cell.angle_beta   90.00
_cell.angle_gamma   90.00
#
_symmetry.space_group_name_H-M   'P 1'
#
loop_
_entity.id
_entity.type
_entity.pdbx_description
1 polymer ?
#
loop_
_entity_poly.entity_id
_entity_poly.type
_entity_poly.pdbx_seq_one_letter_code
_entity_poly.pdbx_strand_id
1 'polypeptide(L)'
;MPIGAILAAVGILLHGSQNGSRAGLMGVALFLVSALSYFAKGIGHVPPLFGIGGGLILASFVAILWLWGKRRASLSGAAGIGADFQLVAYVFFITAAWFICGRFGQPYLASMSELGQSSPIDIMIYLALGWIFLFLSHLKTRNLER
;
A
#
# COMPACT_ATOMS: atom_id res chain seq x y z
N MET A 1 -10.92 -2.86 -11.05
CA MET A 1 -9.95 -2.20 -10.15
C MET A 1 -8.73 -1.63 -10.87
N PRO A 2 -7.89 -2.41 -11.61
CA PRO A 2 -6.64 -1.87 -12.18
C PRO A 2 -6.85 -0.80 -13.25
N ILE A 3 -7.81 -1.01 -14.18
CA ILE A 3 -8.14 -0.03 -15.22
C ILE A 3 -8.69 1.27 -14.60
N GLY A 4 -9.55 1.16 -13.58
CA GLY A 4 -10.09 2.34 -12.87
C GLY A 4 -9.02 3.15 -12.14
N ALA A 5 -8.04 2.49 -11.51
CA ALA A 5 -6.91 3.17 -10.87
C ALA A 5 -6.01 3.88 -11.90
N ILE A 6 -5.76 3.24 -13.05
CA ILE A 6 -5.00 3.84 -14.16
C ILE A 6 -5.76 5.07 -14.71
N LEU A 7 -7.07 4.95 -14.96
CA LEU A 7 -7.89 6.05 -15.45
C LEU A 7 -7.96 7.21 -14.45
N ALA A 8 -8.09 6.92 -13.15
CA ALA A 8 -8.06 7.94 -12.11
C ALA A 8 -6.71 8.65 -12.03
N ALA A 9 -5.59 7.90 -12.11
CA ALA A 9 -4.25 8.46 -12.12
C ALA A 9 -4.00 9.34 -13.36
N VAL A 10 -4.41 8.88 -14.55
CA VAL A 10 -4.33 9.64 -15.80
C VAL A 10 -5.22 10.89 -15.73
N GLY A 11 -6.45 10.77 -15.21
CA GLY A 11 -7.37 11.89 -15.05
C GLY A 11 -6.85 12.99 -14.13
N ILE A 12 -6.27 12.63 -12.99
CA ILE A 12 -5.61 13.57 -12.07
C ILE A 12 -4.41 14.26 -12.74
N LEU A 13 -3.62 13.52 -13.53
CA LEU A 13 -2.48 14.09 -14.25
C LEU A 13 -2.90 15.10 -15.30
N LEU A 14 -3.92 14.79 -16.11
CA LEU A 14 -4.43 15.72 -17.12
C LEU A 14 -5.05 16.98 -16.50
N HIS A 15 -5.65 16.87 -15.31
CA HIS A 15 -6.25 18.02 -14.62
C HIS A 15 -5.22 18.86 -13.84
N GLY A 16 -4.09 18.28 -13.43
CA GLY A 16 -3.13 18.90 -12.52
C GLY A 16 -1.72 19.16 -13.09
N SER A 17 -1.38 18.71 -14.31
CA SER A 17 -0.01 18.85 -14.80
C SER A 17 0.26 20.26 -15.35
N GLN A 18 0.91 21.10 -14.55
CA GLN A 18 1.68 22.24 -15.04
C GLN A 18 3.17 21.91 -15.28
N ASN A 19 3.64 20.69 -14.93
CA ASN A 19 5.06 20.29 -15.06
C ASN A 19 5.19 18.84 -15.60
N GLY A 20 5.68 18.69 -16.84
CA GLY A 20 5.82 17.40 -17.53
C GLY A 20 6.72 16.36 -16.82
N SER A 21 7.64 16.81 -15.96
CA SER A 21 8.52 15.94 -15.16
C SER A 21 7.76 15.01 -14.19
N ARG A 22 6.65 15.48 -13.59
CA ARG A 22 5.84 14.67 -12.66
C ARG A 22 4.99 13.62 -13.38
N ALA A 23 4.52 13.94 -14.58
CA ALA A 23 3.81 12.98 -15.43
C ALA A 23 4.75 11.87 -15.93
N GLY A 24 5.99 12.22 -16.28
CA GLY A 24 7.03 11.26 -16.65
C GLY A 24 7.35 10.27 -15.53
N LEU A 25 7.51 10.74 -14.29
CA LEU A 25 7.79 9.89 -13.13
C LEU A 25 6.68 8.85 -12.89
N MET A 26 5.42 9.24 -13.05
CA MET A 26 4.28 8.32 -12.90
C MET A 26 4.23 7.29 -14.03
N GLY A 27 4.53 7.70 -15.27
CA GLY A 27 4.66 6.79 -16.42
C GLY A 27 5.76 5.75 -16.21
N VAL A 28 6.91 6.17 -15.70
CA VAL A 28 8.02 5.28 -15.33
C VAL A 28 7.59 4.32 -14.22
N ALA A 29 6.89 4.79 -13.18
CA ALA A 29 6.40 3.94 -12.11
C ALA A 29 5.41 2.87 -12.63
N LEU A 30 4.46 3.24 -13.49
CA LEU A 30 3.50 2.31 -14.09
C LEU A 30 4.19 1.27 -14.99
N PHE A 31 5.17 1.70 -15.79
CA PHE A 31 5.97 0.81 -16.62
C PHE A 31 6.76 -0.18 -15.77
N LEU A 32 7.45 0.30 -14.73
CA LEU A 32 8.21 -0.54 -13.81
C LEU A 32 7.33 -1.58 -13.12
N VAL A 33 6.16 -1.19 -12.59
CA VAL A 33 5.22 -2.14 -11.97
C VAL A 33 4.79 -3.21 -12.96
N SER A 34 4.49 -2.82 -14.21
CA SER A 34 4.04 -3.74 -15.25
C SER A 34 5.15 -4.70 -15.68
N ALA A 35 6.36 -4.18 -15.91
CA ALA A 35 7.54 -4.96 -16.29
C ALA A 35 7.94 -5.94 -15.17
N LEU A 36 7.97 -5.49 -13.92
CA LEU A 36 8.30 -6.32 -12.77
C LEU A 36 7.26 -7.44 -12.58
N SER A 37 5.98 -7.13 -12.78
CA SER A 37 4.90 -8.13 -12.71
C SER A 37 5.01 -9.19 -13.80
N TYR A 38 5.38 -8.79 -15.02
CA TYR A 38 5.60 -9.73 -16.12
C TYR A 38 6.82 -10.63 -15.85
N PHE A 39 7.93 -10.03 -15.40
CA PHE A 39 9.15 -10.76 -15.08
C PHE A 39 8.93 -11.74 -13.91
N ALA A 40 8.26 -11.29 -12.84
CA ALA A 40 7.98 -12.11 -11.65
C ALA A 40 7.15 -13.36 -11.97
N LYS A 41 6.22 -13.30 -12.93
CA LYS A 41 5.44 -14.47 -13.38
C LYS A 41 6.31 -15.59 -13.96
N GLY A 42 7.47 -15.26 -14.52
CA GLY A 42 8.37 -16.22 -15.16
C GLY A 42 9.30 -16.97 -14.20
N ILE A 43 9.48 -16.50 -12.96
CA ILE A 43 10.52 -16.99 -12.04
C ILE A 43 10.04 -18.19 -11.20
N GLY A 44 8.73 -18.44 -11.12
CA GLY A 44 8.15 -19.45 -10.23
C GLY A 44 8.28 -19.09 -8.74
N HIS A 45 8.07 -20.06 -7.85
CA HIS A 45 8.15 -19.82 -6.41
C HIS A 45 9.60 -19.82 -5.92
N VAL A 46 10.02 -18.71 -5.31
CA VAL A 46 11.37 -18.52 -4.76
C VAL A 46 11.26 -18.26 -3.25
N PRO A 47 11.41 -19.28 -2.38
CA PRO A 47 11.21 -19.14 -0.93
C PRO A 47 12.06 -18.04 -0.28
N PRO A 48 13.36 -17.87 -0.61
CA PRO A 48 14.17 -16.78 -0.05
C PRO A 48 13.64 -15.38 -0.37
N LEU A 49 13.07 -15.18 -1.57
CA LEU A 49 12.51 -13.90 -1.98
C LEU A 49 11.29 -13.53 -1.12
N PHE A 50 10.49 -14.52 -0.73
CA PHE A 50 9.34 -14.32 0.14
C PHE A 50 9.76 -13.90 1.56
N GLY A 51 10.79 -14.55 2.11
CA GLY A 51 11.36 -14.20 3.41
C GLY A 51 12.00 -12.81 3.43
N ILE A 52 12.86 -12.51 2.45
CA ILE A 52 13.52 -11.20 2.31
C ILE A 52 12.48 -10.11 2.05
N GLY A 53 11.51 -10.36 1.16
CA GLY A 53 10.43 -9.42 0.86
C GLY A 53 9.58 -9.09 2.08
N GLY A 54 9.16 -10.10 2.85
CA GLY A 54 8.44 -9.90 4.11
C GLY A 54 9.25 -9.10 5.13
N GLY A 55 10.54 -9.42 5.27
CA GLY A 55 11.46 -8.68 6.14
C GLY A 55 11.61 -7.21 5.73
N LEU A 56 11.75 -6.92 4.44
CA LEU A 56 11.83 -5.55 3.90
C LEU A 56 10.53 -4.78 4.11
N ILE A 57 9.36 -5.40 3.92
CA ILE A 57 8.06 -4.78 4.20
C ILE A 57 7.97 -4.41 5.68
N LEU A 58 8.34 -5.33 6.58
CA LEU A 58 8.28 -5.09 8.02
C LEU A 58 9.27 -4.00 8.47
N ALA A 59 10.51 -4.05 7.99
CA ALA A 59 11.52 -3.03 8.27
C ALA A 59 11.07 -1.64 7.78
N SER A 60 10.49 -1.58 6.57
CA SER A 60 9.93 -0.35 6.01
C SER A 60 8.76 0.17 6.86
N PHE A 61 7.87 -0.72 7.30
CA PHE A 61 6.76 -0.36 8.18
C PHE A 61 7.27 0.24 9.51
N VAL A 62 8.25 -0.39 10.15
CA VAL A 62 8.87 0.14 11.38
C VAL A 62 9.52 1.50 11.14
N ALA A 63 10.26 1.66 10.04
CA ALA A 63 10.86 2.95 9.67
C ALA A 63 9.79 4.03 9.44
N ILE A 64 8.68 3.69 8.78
CA ILE A 64 7.54 4.58 8.59
C ILE A 64 6.92 4.98 9.93
N LEU A 65 6.72 4.02 10.85
CA LEU A 65 6.20 4.30 12.20
C LEU A 65 7.12 5.23 12.99
N TRP A 66 8.44 5.02 12.88
CA TRP A 66 9.43 5.86 13.53
C TRP A 66 9.38 7.31 13.01
N LEU A 67 9.36 7.49 11.68
CA LEU A 67 9.24 8.80 11.04
C LEU A 67 7.89 9.46 11.36
N TRP A 68 6.82 8.68 11.34
CA TRP A 68 5.49 9.14 11.73
C TRP A 68 5.47 9.61 13.18
N GLY A 69 6.05 8.86 14.12
CA GLY A 69 6.08 9.23 15.54
C GLY A 69 6.80 10.54 15.80
N LYS A 70 7.97 10.74 15.15
CA LYS A 70 8.70 12.02 15.19
C LYS A 70 7.85 13.19 14.67
N ARG A 71 7.18 12.99 13.53
CA ARG A 71 6.31 14.01 12.93
C ARG A 71 5.07 14.27 13.80
N ARG A 72 4.47 13.23 14.37
CA ARG A 72 3.24 13.33 15.16
C ARG A 72 3.45 14.12 16.45
N ALA A 73 4.61 13.99 17.07
CA ALA A 73 4.98 14.68 18.31
C ALA A 73 4.97 16.22 18.17
N SER A 74 5.26 16.74 16.97
CA SER A 74 5.23 18.19 16.70
C SER A 74 3.86 18.70 16.22
N LEU A 75 2.86 17.84 16.09
CA LEU A 75 1.54 18.19 15.55
C LEU A 75 0.49 18.23 16.65
N SER A 76 -0.30 19.31 16.68
CA SER A 76 -1.45 19.47 17.58
C SER A 76 -2.73 19.73 16.79
N GLY A 77 -3.87 19.57 17.46
CA GLY A 77 -5.19 19.84 16.89
C GLY A 77 -5.51 19.01 15.64
N ALA A 78 -6.08 19.65 14.63
CA ALA A 78 -6.53 18.99 13.41
C ALA A 78 -5.40 18.30 12.60
N ALA A 79 -4.16 18.81 12.68
CA ALA A 79 -3.01 18.20 12.01
C ALA A 79 -2.63 16.86 12.66
N GLY A 80 -2.74 16.80 13.99
CA GLY A 80 -2.55 15.57 14.76
C GLY A 80 -3.57 14.50 14.38
N ILE A 81 -4.85 14.87 14.28
CA ILE A 81 -5.93 13.95 13.87
C ILE A 81 -5.69 13.39 12.46
N GLY A 82 -5.27 14.23 11.51
CA GLY A 82 -4.91 13.78 10.17
C GLY A 82 -3.77 12.77 10.18
N ALA A 83 -2.74 13.01 11.00
CA ALA A 83 -1.64 12.07 11.19
C ALA A 83 -2.11 10.75 11.85
N ASP A 84 -3.03 10.80 12.82
CA ASP A 84 -3.58 9.61 13.47
C ASP A 84 -4.36 8.73 12.47
N PHE A 85 -5.17 9.33 11.58
CA PHE A 85 -5.80 8.58 10.48
C PHE A 85 -4.79 7.95 9.52
N GLN A 86 -3.66 8.62 9.28
CA GLN A 86 -2.58 8.06 8.45
C GLN A 86 -1.99 6.80 9.09
N LEU A 87 -1.79 6.80 10.41
CA LEU A 87 -1.31 5.63 11.14
C LEU A 87 -2.29 4.46 11.02
N VAL A 88 -3.57 4.73 11.24
CA VAL A 88 -4.63 3.71 11.13
C VAL A 88 -4.64 3.09 9.73
N ALA A 89 -4.50 3.89 8.68
CA ALA A 89 -4.38 3.40 7.32
C ALA A 89 -3.17 2.45 7.14
N TYR A 90 -2.00 2.81 7.68
CA TYR A 90 -0.81 1.96 7.61
C TYR A 90 -0.99 0.63 8.32
N VAL A 91 -1.65 0.61 9.48
CA VAL A 91 -1.99 -0.62 10.21
C VAL A 91 -2.91 -1.52 9.38
N PHE A 92 -3.89 -0.95 8.70
CA PHE A 92 -4.75 -1.71 7.80
C PHE A 92 -3.99 -2.29 6.60
N PHE A 93 -3.09 -1.52 5.99
CA PHE A 93 -2.30 -2.00 4.85
C PHE A 93 -1.30 -3.09 5.23
N ILE A 94 -0.60 -2.97 6.37
CA ILE A 94 0.32 -4.03 6.80
C ILE A 94 -0.44 -5.31 7.17
N THR A 95 -1.63 -5.17 7.76
CA THR A 95 -2.51 -6.31 8.06
C THR A 95 -3.01 -6.98 6.78
N ALA A 96 -3.45 -6.19 5.79
CA ALA A 96 -3.82 -6.71 4.48
C ALA A 96 -2.65 -7.42 3.79
N ALA A 97 -1.44 -6.85 3.84
CA ALA A 97 -0.24 -7.46 3.30
C ALA A 97 0.06 -8.81 3.97
N TRP A 98 -0.08 -8.90 5.30
CA TRP A 98 0.07 -10.15 6.04
C TRP A 98 -0.90 -11.24 5.52
N PHE A 99 -2.19 -10.94 5.39
CA PHE A 99 -3.17 -11.91 4.90
C PHE A 99 -2.95 -12.28 3.43
N ILE A 100 -2.57 -11.33 2.57
CA ILE A 100 -2.22 -11.58 1.17
C ILE A 100 -1.01 -12.53 1.11
N CYS A 101 0.09 -12.19 1.79
CA CYS A 101 1.30 -13.00 1.79
C CYS A 101 1.05 -14.38 2.41
N GLY A 102 0.30 -14.47 3.51
CA GLY A 102 -0.08 -15.75 4.10
C GLY A 102 -0.88 -16.62 3.15
N ARG A 103 -1.96 -16.09 2.56
CA ARG A 103 -2.85 -16.85 1.67
C ARG A 103 -2.15 -17.31 0.39
N PHE A 104 -1.36 -16.46 -0.25
CA PHE A 104 -0.64 -16.83 -1.48
C PHE A 104 0.65 -17.63 -1.21
N GLY A 105 1.18 -17.59 0.02
CA GLY A 105 2.30 -18.42 0.45
C GLY A 105 1.91 -19.83 0.89
N GLN A 106 0.67 -20.01 1.41
CA GLN A 106 0.18 -21.29 1.95
C GLN A 106 0.33 -22.51 1.03
N PRO A 107 0.01 -22.44 -0.28
CA PRO A 107 0.15 -23.58 -1.18
C PRO A 107 1.59 -24.11 -1.30
N TYR A 108 2.58 -23.31 -0.92
CA TYR A 108 4.00 -23.67 -0.96
C TYR A 108 4.53 -24.20 0.37
N LEU A 109 3.69 -24.27 1.41
CA LEU A 109 4.01 -24.85 2.72
C LEU A 109 3.40 -26.24 2.83
N ALA A 110 4.25 -27.26 2.98
CA ALA A 110 3.84 -28.67 3.07
C ALA A 110 2.85 -28.95 4.23
N SER A 111 2.83 -28.12 5.28
CA SER A 111 1.94 -28.24 6.42
C SER A 111 0.57 -27.56 6.24
N MET A 112 0.37 -26.80 5.15
CA MET A 112 -0.82 -25.96 4.95
C MET A 112 -1.51 -26.17 3.59
N SER A 113 -1.05 -27.12 2.78
CA SER A 113 -1.61 -27.40 1.45
C SER A 113 -3.05 -27.91 1.46
N GLU A 114 -3.50 -28.49 2.57
CA GLU A 114 -4.84 -29.07 2.75
C GLU A 114 -5.86 -28.10 3.39
N LEU A 115 -5.43 -26.91 3.81
CA LEU A 115 -6.33 -25.92 4.39
C LEU A 115 -7.15 -25.28 3.26
N GLY A 116 -8.44 -25.61 3.21
CA GLY A 116 -9.37 -25.11 2.20
C GLY A 116 -9.33 -23.58 2.05
N GLN A 117 -9.57 -23.10 0.82
CA GLN A 117 -9.55 -21.67 0.52
C GLN A 117 -10.73 -20.95 1.20
N SER A 118 -10.43 -20.22 2.28
CA SER A 118 -11.38 -19.30 2.90
C SER A 118 -11.57 -18.05 2.03
N SER A 119 -12.77 -17.49 2.05
CA SER A 119 -13.12 -16.29 1.28
C SER A 119 -12.22 -15.10 1.64
N PRO A 120 -11.66 -14.35 0.66
CA PRO A 120 -10.73 -13.24 0.90
C PRO A 120 -11.40 -11.92 1.30
N ILE A 121 -12.54 -12.00 1.98
CA ILE A 121 -13.32 -10.85 2.43
C ILE A 121 -12.52 -10.01 3.43
N ASP A 122 -11.74 -10.66 4.29
CA ASP A 122 -10.79 -10.05 5.22
C ASP A 122 -9.82 -9.09 4.52
N ILE A 123 -9.17 -9.55 3.45
CA ILE A 123 -8.24 -8.72 2.65
C ILE A 123 -8.97 -7.51 2.07
N MET A 124 -10.17 -7.70 1.51
CA MET A 124 -10.94 -6.60 0.92
C MET A 124 -11.35 -5.56 1.96
N ILE A 125 -11.80 -5.98 3.14
CA ILE A 125 -12.18 -5.09 4.24
C ILE A 125 -10.97 -4.24 4.68
N TYR A 126 -9.83 -4.88 4.95
CA TYR A 126 -8.64 -4.17 5.39
C TYR A 126 -8.12 -3.19 4.33
N LEU A 127 -8.09 -3.58 3.05
CA LEU A 127 -7.69 -2.66 1.98
C LEU A 127 -8.67 -1.48 1.86
N ALA A 128 -9.99 -1.73 1.86
CA ALA A 128 -10.98 -0.67 1.75
C ALA A 128 -10.87 0.33 2.92
N LEU A 129 -10.78 -0.17 4.16
CA LEU A 129 -10.59 0.67 5.34
C LEU A 129 -9.28 1.44 5.27
N GLY A 130 -8.17 0.80 4.89
CA GLY A 130 -6.87 1.45 4.73
C GLY A 130 -6.94 2.65 3.77
N TRP A 131 -7.57 2.48 2.61
CA TRP A 131 -7.76 3.57 1.64
C TRP A 131 -8.70 4.67 2.15
N ILE A 132 -9.80 4.32 2.84
CA ILE A 132 -10.72 5.29 3.45
C ILE A 132 -10.00 6.14 4.49
N PHE A 133 -9.26 5.52 5.42
CA PHE A 133 -8.51 6.26 6.45
C PHE A 133 -7.41 7.14 5.86
N LEU A 134 -6.73 6.66 4.80
CA LEU A 134 -5.73 7.47 4.11
C LEU A 134 -6.37 8.68 3.43
N PHE A 135 -7.54 8.51 2.81
CA PHE A 135 -8.30 9.61 2.23
C PHE A 135 -8.73 10.64 3.28
N LEU A 136 -9.26 10.18 4.43
CA LEU A 136 -9.64 11.04 5.55
C LEU A 136 -8.45 11.81 6.13
N SER A 137 -7.28 11.16 6.20
CA SER A 137 -6.02 11.81 6.59
C SER A 137 -5.72 13.00 5.69
N HIS A 138 -5.72 12.80 4.36
CA HIS A 138 -5.45 13.87 3.40
C HIS A 138 -6.49 14.99 3.42
N LEU A 139 -7.78 14.66 3.56
CA LEU A 139 -8.84 15.67 3.71
C LEU A 139 -8.61 16.55 4.93
N LYS A 140 -8.25 15.94 6.07
CA LYS A 140 -8.05 16.69 7.31
C LYS A 140 -6.80 17.58 7.24
N THR A 141 -5.73 17.10 6.61
CA THR A 141 -4.51 17.91 6.39
C THR A 141 -4.78 19.09 5.45
N ARG A 142 -5.52 18.89 4.35
CA ARG A 142 -5.83 19.98 3.41
C ARG A 142 -6.70 21.09 3.99
N ASN A 143 -7.63 20.75 4.87
CA ASN A 143 -8.50 21.74 5.52
C ASN A 143 -7.76 22.67 6.50
N LEU A 144 -6.46 22.45 6.73
CA LEU A 144 -5.59 23.32 7.53
C LEU A 144 -4.80 24.32 6.68
N GLU A 145 -4.67 24.07 5.38
CA GLU A 145 -3.93 24.93 4.43
C GLU A 145 -4.83 26.00 3.78
N ARG A 146 -6.14 25.97 4.06
CA ARG A 146 -7.12 27.00 3.68
C ARG A 146 -7.43 27.88 4.87
#